data_AF-A0A0C9USM9-F1
#
_entry.id   AF-A0A0C9USM9-F1
#
_cell.length_a   1.000
_cell.length_b   1.000
_cell.length_c   1.000
_cell.angle_alpha   90.00
_cell.angle_beta   90.00
_cell.angle_gamma   90.00
#
_symmetry.space_group_name_H-M   'P 1'
#
loop_
_entity.id
_entity.type
_entity.pdbx_description
1 polymer ?
#
loop_
_entity_poly.entity_id
_entity_poly.type
_entity_poly.pdbx_seq_one_letter_code
_entity_poly.pdbx_strand_id
1 'polypeptide(L)'
;TYKIIEYLTDNIDFRRKLFSDSTRDAKGAGRRKQQAKDQKVQMHATLASYVFAKHEDTALAAEYAADPTRFGRSVGQRLQRLIRLYGDHIKDLGVTGAGLLSDEIIEGSGIANKIGMSYEIHDIFPFWDELHPFWRELLNYNPIAITNSMAQ
;
A
#
# COMPACT_ATOMS: atom_id res chain seq x y z
N THR A 1 11.59 -1.58 4.05
CA THR A 1 10.13 -1.40 3.83
C THR A 1 9.46 -0.73 5.00
N TYR A 2 9.66 -1.18 6.24
CA TYR A 2 9.01 -0.57 7.42
C TYR A 2 9.20 0.95 7.54
N LYS A 3 10.41 1.49 7.33
CA LYS A 3 10.61 2.96 7.29
C LYS A 3 9.80 3.69 6.23
N ILE A 4 9.53 3.06 5.08
CA ILE A 4 8.64 3.64 4.05
C ILE A 4 7.20 3.64 4.57
N ILE A 5 6.76 2.54 5.20
CA ILE A 5 5.42 2.40 5.75
C ILE A 5 5.20 3.42 6.87
N GLU A 6 6.12 3.52 7.83
CA GLU A 6 6.13 4.51 8.91
C GLU A 6 5.90 5.92 8.37
N TYR A 7 6.71 6.35 7.38
CA TYR A 7 6.53 7.64 6.75
C TYR A 7 5.14 7.82 6.12
N LEU A 8 4.63 6.80 5.42
CA LEU A 8 3.31 6.86 4.77
C LEU A 8 2.14 6.82 5.77
N THR A 9 2.33 6.20 6.93
CA THR A 9 1.37 6.23 8.04
C THR A 9 1.27 7.64 8.61
N ASP A 10 2.42 8.25 8.90
CA ASP A 10 2.49 9.56 9.56
C ASP A 10 2.18 10.73 8.61
N ASN A 11 2.41 10.55 7.30
CA ASN A 11 2.24 11.60 6.30
C ASN A 11 1.05 11.29 5.37
N ILE A 12 -0.17 11.38 5.90
CA ILE A 12 -1.41 10.99 5.19
C ILE A 12 -1.59 11.75 3.86
N ASP A 13 -1.34 13.05 3.82
CA ASP A 13 -1.45 13.83 2.57
C ASP A 13 -0.40 13.42 1.54
N PHE A 14 0.82 13.11 1.99
CA PHE A 14 1.86 12.58 1.11
C PHE A 14 1.45 11.24 0.53
N ARG A 15 0.94 10.33 1.38
CA ARG A 15 0.41 9.03 0.95
C ARG A 15 -0.72 9.18 -0.08
N ARG A 16 -1.68 10.06 0.18
CA ARG A 16 -2.80 10.36 -0.74
C ARG A 16 -2.31 10.91 -2.07
N LYS A 17 -1.31 11.80 -2.09
CA LYS A 17 -0.70 12.27 -3.34
C LYS A 17 0.01 11.14 -4.08
N LEU A 18 0.77 10.30 -3.37
CA LEU A 18 1.62 9.26 -3.94
C LEU A 18 0.80 8.18 -4.66
N PHE A 19 -0.23 7.66 -3.98
CA PHE A 19 -1.10 6.62 -4.51
C PHE A 19 -2.30 7.18 -5.29
N SER A 20 -2.48 8.50 -5.29
CA SER A 20 -3.72 9.17 -5.65
C SER A 20 -4.85 8.83 -4.68
N ASP A 21 -5.59 9.87 -4.35
CA ASP A 21 -6.70 9.78 -3.42
C ASP A 21 -7.94 9.16 -4.09
N SER A 22 -8.80 8.49 -3.34
CA SER A 22 -10.07 8.00 -3.88
C SER A 22 -11.02 9.16 -4.17
N THR A 23 -11.72 9.13 -5.31
CA THR A 23 -12.76 10.11 -5.61
C THR A 23 -13.89 10.06 -4.57
N ARG A 24 -14.20 8.87 -4.04
CA ARG A 24 -15.23 8.65 -3.03
C ARG A 24 -14.88 9.33 -1.71
N ASP A 25 -13.67 9.10 -1.21
CA ASP A 25 -13.25 9.61 0.11
C ASP A 25 -12.98 11.12 0.07
N ALA A 26 -12.52 11.64 -1.07
CA ALA A 26 -12.42 13.08 -1.28
C ALA A 26 -13.80 13.74 -1.17
N LYS A 27 -14.80 13.20 -1.86
CA LYS A 27 -16.18 13.72 -1.84
C LYS A 27 -16.83 13.55 -0.47
N GLY A 28 -16.67 12.38 0.16
CA GLY A 28 -17.22 12.09 1.50
C GLY A 28 -16.65 13.00 2.58
N ALA A 29 -15.39 13.40 2.46
CA ALA A 29 -14.75 14.33 3.39
C ALA A 29 -14.83 15.81 2.96
N GLY A 30 -15.65 16.15 1.94
CA GLY A 30 -15.84 17.53 1.48
C GLY A 30 -14.58 18.22 0.93
N ARG A 31 -13.56 17.44 0.54
CA ARG A 31 -12.23 17.93 0.14
C ARG A 31 -11.97 17.66 -1.34
N ARG A 32 -11.08 18.46 -1.96
CA ARG A 32 -10.65 18.19 -3.34
C ARG A 32 -9.76 16.95 -3.38
N LYS A 33 -9.97 16.11 -4.40
CA LYS A 33 -9.15 14.91 -4.66
C LYS A 33 -7.69 15.33 -4.79
N GLN A 34 -6.82 14.74 -3.99
CA GLN A 34 -5.39 14.98 -4.12
C GLN A 34 -4.83 14.06 -5.23
N GLN A 35 -4.21 14.68 -6.23
CA GLN A 35 -3.40 14.01 -7.24
C GLN A 35 -2.02 14.63 -7.18
N ALA A 36 -0.97 13.84 -7.43
CA ALA A 36 0.38 14.37 -7.50
C ALA A 36 0.47 15.39 -8.65
N LYS A 37 0.69 16.66 -8.31
CA LYS A 37 1.18 17.67 -9.26
C LYS A 37 2.69 17.52 -9.49
N ASP A 38 3.39 17.03 -8.47
CA ASP A 38 4.81 16.72 -8.51
C ASP A 38 5.05 15.40 -9.25
N GLN A 39 6.19 15.28 -9.94
CA GLN A 39 6.54 14.02 -10.61
C GLN A 39 6.77 12.95 -9.53
N LYS A 40 6.19 11.74 -9.68
CA LYS A 40 6.37 10.62 -8.74
C LYS A 40 7.84 10.35 -8.36
N VAL A 41 8.76 10.67 -9.26
CA VAL A 41 10.22 10.64 -9.03
C VAL A 41 10.63 11.47 -7.82
N GLN A 42 10.12 12.70 -7.67
CA GLN A 42 10.42 13.57 -6.53
C GLN A 42 9.88 13.01 -5.23
N MET A 43 8.68 12.43 -5.25
CA MET A 43 8.11 11.78 -4.07
C MET A 43 8.94 10.55 -3.66
N HIS A 44 9.42 9.76 -4.62
CA HIS A 44 10.33 8.65 -4.29
C HIS A 44 11.66 9.15 -3.72
N ALA A 45 12.17 10.30 -4.17
CA ALA A 45 13.36 10.92 -3.59
C ALA A 45 13.12 11.38 -2.14
N THR A 46 11.95 11.95 -1.81
CA THR A 46 11.58 12.29 -0.43
C THR A 46 11.58 11.05 0.46
N LEU A 47 10.97 9.96 0.00
CA LEU A 47 10.98 8.69 0.73
C LEU A 47 12.39 8.12 0.88
N ALA A 48 13.21 8.16 -0.17
CA ALA A 48 14.60 7.71 -0.09
C ALA A 48 15.41 8.54 0.92
N SER A 49 15.21 9.85 0.96
CA SER A 49 15.85 10.71 1.96
C SER A 49 15.45 10.31 3.38
N TYR A 50 14.16 10.11 3.64
CA TYR A 50 13.68 9.68 4.96
C TYR A 50 14.27 8.33 5.37
N VAL A 51 14.38 7.38 4.44
CA VAL A 51 14.86 6.02 4.72
C VAL A 51 16.38 5.99 4.90
N PHE A 52 17.15 6.71 4.07
CA PHE A 52 18.60 6.48 3.93
C PHE A 52 19.47 7.63 4.44
N ALA A 53 18.99 8.89 4.48
CA ALA A 53 19.85 10.04 4.77
C ALA A 53 20.41 10.09 6.21
N LYS A 54 19.73 9.43 7.16
CA LYS A 54 20.15 9.34 8.57
C LYS A 54 20.05 7.90 9.07
N HIS A 55 20.35 6.94 8.19
CA HIS A 55 20.30 5.54 8.53
C HIS A 55 21.35 5.20 9.59
N GLU A 56 21.02 4.29 10.51
CA GLU A 56 21.92 3.87 11.60
C GLU A 56 23.21 3.24 11.05
N ASP A 57 23.09 2.53 9.93
CA ASP A 57 24.23 2.11 9.11
C ASP A 57 24.84 3.31 8.38
N THR A 58 25.99 3.77 8.90
CA THR A 58 26.73 4.91 8.36
C THR A 58 27.28 4.65 6.96
N ALA A 59 27.55 3.39 6.57
CA ALA A 59 28.00 3.07 5.23
C ALA A 59 26.86 3.26 4.23
N LEU A 60 25.66 2.79 4.58
CA LEU A 60 24.46 3.00 3.75
C LEU A 60 24.10 4.48 3.62
N ALA A 61 24.22 5.25 4.70
CA ALA A 61 24.01 6.70 4.67
C ALA A 61 25.03 7.41 3.75
N ALA A 62 26.30 6.99 3.77
CA ALA A 62 27.34 7.50 2.89
C ALA A 62 27.09 7.13 1.42
N GLU A 63 26.66 5.90 1.13
CA GLU A 63 26.25 5.49 -0.22
C GLU A 63 25.08 6.31 -0.75
N TYR A 64 24.08 6.58 0.10
CA TYR A 64 22.97 7.44 -0.25
C TYR A 64 23.43 8.86 -0.57
N ALA A 65 24.32 9.43 0.23
CA ALA A 65 24.88 10.76 -0.01
C ALA A 65 25.64 10.83 -1.35
N ALA A 66 26.30 9.74 -1.76
CA ALA A 66 27.04 9.65 -3.01
C ALA A 66 26.14 9.58 -4.26
N ASP A 67 25.00 8.87 -4.20
CA ASP A 67 24.03 8.81 -5.30
C ASP A 67 22.57 8.73 -4.81
N PRO A 68 21.97 9.87 -4.40
CA PRO A 68 20.59 9.90 -3.90
C PRO A 68 19.56 9.46 -4.96
N THR A 69 19.87 9.67 -6.24
CA THR A 69 18.95 9.40 -7.35
C THR A 69 18.75 7.90 -7.53
N ARG A 70 19.83 7.09 -7.39
CA ARG A 70 19.75 5.63 -7.40
C ARG A 70 18.80 5.11 -6.32
N PHE A 71 18.87 5.66 -5.11
CA PHE A 71 18.00 5.25 -4.01
C PHE A 71 16.55 5.67 -4.23
N GLY A 72 16.31 6.88 -4.75
CA GLY A 72 14.97 7.29 -5.18
C GLY A 72 14.35 6.32 -6.19
N ARG A 73 15.13 5.86 -7.18
CA ARG A 73 14.69 4.85 -8.14
C ARG A 73 14.40 3.51 -7.47
N SER A 74 15.29 3.06 -6.58
CA SER A 74 15.15 1.81 -5.82
C SER A 74 13.86 1.80 -4.97
N VAL A 75 13.56 2.91 -4.28
CA VAL A 75 12.30 3.08 -3.52
C VAL A 75 11.09 2.97 -4.43
N GLY A 76 11.10 3.65 -5.59
CA GLY A 76 10.02 3.56 -6.56
C GLY A 76 9.77 2.13 -7.05
N GLN A 77 10.85 1.40 -7.39
CA GLN A 77 10.76 0.00 -7.81
C GLN A 77 10.23 -0.90 -6.68
N ARG A 78 10.67 -0.66 -5.43
CA ARG A 78 10.18 -1.41 -4.27
C ARG A 78 8.68 -1.21 -4.08
N LEU A 79 8.20 0.03 -4.14
CA LEU A 79 6.76 0.35 -4.04
C LEU A 79 5.94 -0.33 -5.15
N GLN A 80 6.43 -0.29 -6.40
CA GLN A 80 5.77 -0.98 -7.52
C GLN A 80 5.64 -2.50 -7.28
N ARG A 81 6.68 -3.13 -6.74
CA ARG A 81 6.63 -4.57 -6.39
C ARG A 81 5.60 -4.84 -5.30
N LEU A 82 5.54 -4.00 -4.25
CA LEU A 82 4.56 -4.16 -3.17
C LEU A 82 3.12 -4.02 -3.68
N ILE A 83 2.87 -3.02 -4.54
CA ILE A 83 1.57 -2.82 -5.20
C ILE A 83 1.19 -4.04 -6.04
N ARG A 84 2.15 -4.60 -6.80
CA ARG A 84 1.89 -5.77 -7.63
C ARG A 84 1.54 -6.99 -6.78
N LEU A 85 2.34 -7.29 -5.75
CA LEU A 85 2.09 -8.39 -4.83
C LEU A 85 0.69 -8.28 -4.22
N TYR A 86 0.34 -7.08 -3.72
CA TYR A 86 -0.99 -6.81 -3.22
C TYR A 86 -2.09 -7.07 -4.25
N GLY A 87 -1.93 -6.56 -5.47
CA GLY A 87 -2.92 -6.77 -6.55
C GLY A 87 -3.08 -8.24 -6.92
N ASP A 88 -2.02 -9.02 -6.88
CA ASP A 88 -2.07 -10.47 -7.14
C ASP A 88 -2.80 -11.20 -5.99
N HIS A 89 -2.53 -10.85 -4.73
CA HIS A 89 -3.30 -11.36 -3.58
C HIS A 89 -4.79 -11.02 -3.64
N ILE A 90 -5.14 -9.78 -4.03
CA ILE A 90 -6.53 -9.38 -4.20
C ILE A 90 -7.23 -10.20 -5.28
N LYS A 91 -6.57 -10.50 -6.41
CA LYS A 91 -7.14 -11.36 -7.45
C LYS A 91 -7.37 -12.78 -6.95
N ASP A 92 -6.40 -13.35 -6.25
CA ASP A 92 -6.51 -14.70 -5.69
C ASP A 92 -7.70 -14.76 -4.72
N LEU A 93 -7.85 -13.76 -3.84
CA LEU A 93 -9.03 -13.62 -2.97
C LEU A 93 -10.34 -13.55 -3.78
N GLY A 94 -10.40 -12.76 -4.84
CA GLY A 94 -11.58 -12.64 -5.70
C GLY A 94 -11.98 -13.93 -6.40
N VAL A 95 -11.00 -14.72 -6.85
CA VAL A 95 -11.23 -16.01 -7.54
C VAL A 95 -11.82 -17.05 -6.59
N THR A 96 -11.53 -16.98 -5.28
CA THR A 96 -12.14 -17.87 -4.28
C THR A 96 -13.64 -17.60 -4.03
N GLY A 97 -14.24 -16.59 -4.66
CA GLY A 97 -15.66 -16.23 -4.48
C GLY A 97 -15.98 -15.63 -3.10
N ALA A 98 -14.96 -15.49 -2.24
CA ALA A 98 -15.08 -14.88 -0.93
C ALA A 98 -15.09 -13.35 -1.07
N GLY A 99 -16.24 -12.79 -1.43
CA GLY A 99 -16.54 -11.36 -1.31
C GLY A 99 -16.68 -10.92 0.15
N LEU A 100 -15.70 -11.25 0.99
CA LEU A 100 -15.84 -11.18 2.44
C LEU A 100 -15.11 -9.96 3.00
N LEU A 101 -15.88 -9.17 3.76
CA LEU A 101 -15.34 -8.10 4.58
C LEU A 101 -14.62 -8.71 5.80
N SER A 102 -13.57 -8.04 6.28
CA SER A 102 -12.69 -8.55 7.35
C SER A 102 -13.42 -8.76 8.69
N ASP A 103 -14.59 -8.15 8.86
CA ASP A 103 -15.49 -8.18 10.01
C ASP A 103 -16.48 -9.36 10.01
N GLU A 104 -16.56 -10.16 8.94
CA GLU A 104 -17.49 -11.29 8.79
C GLU A 104 -16.83 -12.67 9.05
N ILE A 105 -15.74 -12.72 9.83
CA ILE A 105 -15.00 -13.96 10.09
C ILE A 105 -15.53 -14.63 11.36
N ILE A 106 -16.33 -15.70 11.22
CA ILE A 106 -16.76 -16.57 12.32
C ILE A 106 -15.87 -17.83 12.35
N GLU A 107 -15.24 -18.12 13.49
CA GLU A 107 -14.45 -19.33 13.72
C GLU A 107 -15.29 -20.60 13.48
N GLY A 108 -14.76 -21.52 12.66
CA GLY A 108 -15.33 -22.87 12.47
C GLY A 108 -16.29 -23.06 11.28
N SER A 109 -16.62 -22.02 10.51
CA SER A 109 -17.34 -22.19 9.24
C SER A 109 -16.38 -22.59 8.09
N GLY A 110 -16.86 -22.90 6.88
CA GLY A 110 -16.00 -23.22 5.70
C GLY A 110 -14.96 -22.13 5.34
N ILE A 111 -15.08 -20.98 6.00
CA ILE A 111 -14.12 -19.89 6.18
C ILE A 111 -12.90 -20.28 7.02
N ALA A 112 -12.77 -21.52 7.51
CA ALA A 112 -11.55 -22.03 8.15
C ALA A 112 -10.30 -21.88 7.25
N ASN A 113 -10.49 -21.75 5.93
CA ASN A 113 -9.46 -21.30 4.99
C ASN A 113 -8.93 -19.89 5.26
N LYS A 114 -9.64 -18.98 5.96
CA LYS A 114 -9.19 -17.61 6.25
C LYS A 114 -8.10 -17.53 7.30
N ILE A 115 -8.07 -18.44 8.28
CA ILE A 115 -6.95 -18.52 9.23
C ILE A 115 -5.70 -18.98 8.47
N GLY A 116 -5.82 -20.08 7.69
CA GLY A 116 -4.73 -20.55 6.81
C GLY A 116 -4.28 -19.48 5.81
N MET A 117 -5.23 -18.81 5.16
CA MET A 117 -4.98 -17.74 4.19
C MET A 117 -4.43 -16.47 4.84
N SER A 118 -4.80 -16.14 6.08
CA SER A 118 -4.15 -15.06 6.84
C SER A 118 -2.69 -15.43 7.09
N TYR A 119 -2.40 -16.62 7.61
CA TYR A 119 -1.02 -17.09 7.76
C TYR A 119 -0.24 -17.09 6.44
N GLU A 120 -0.83 -17.60 5.35
CA GLU A 120 -0.22 -17.61 4.01
C GLU A 120 -0.03 -16.19 3.43
N ILE A 121 -0.97 -15.28 3.65
CA ILE A 121 -0.86 -13.87 3.25
C ILE A 121 0.27 -13.19 4.03
N HIS A 122 0.39 -13.42 5.34
CA HIS A 122 1.46 -12.83 6.13
C HIS A 122 2.83 -13.45 5.80
N ASP A 123 2.89 -14.71 5.38
CA ASP A 123 4.12 -15.35 4.91
C ASP A 123 4.59 -14.78 3.56
N ILE A 124 3.67 -14.57 2.62
CA ILE A 124 4.00 -14.11 1.25
C ILE A 124 4.08 -12.58 1.18
N PHE A 125 3.27 -11.88 1.97
CA PHE A 125 3.17 -10.43 2.04
C PHE A 125 3.06 -9.95 3.49
N PRO A 126 4.20 -9.91 4.22
CA PRO A 126 4.25 -9.58 5.65
C PRO A 126 3.88 -8.13 5.98
N PHE A 127 3.53 -7.32 4.98
CA PHE A 127 3.13 -5.92 5.12
C PHE A 127 1.63 -5.72 4.88
N TRP A 128 0.85 -6.81 4.91
CA TRP A 128 -0.57 -6.80 4.63
C TRP A 128 -1.32 -5.84 5.56
N ASP A 129 -1.12 -5.94 6.87
CA ASP A 129 -1.89 -5.18 7.86
C ASP A 129 -1.67 -3.66 7.72
N GLU A 130 -0.45 -3.24 7.37
CA GLU A 130 -0.16 -1.83 7.24
C GLU A 130 -0.53 -1.28 5.86
N LEU A 131 -0.38 -2.08 4.79
CA LEU A 131 -0.58 -1.61 3.41
C LEU A 131 -1.99 -1.86 2.87
N HIS A 132 -2.69 -2.89 3.31
CA HIS A 132 -4.07 -3.16 2.90
C HIS A 132 -5.00 -1.95 3.19
N PRO A 133 -4.97 -1.31 4.38
CA PRO A 133 -5.77 -0.11 4.64
C PRO A 133 -5.43 1.06 3.70
N PHE A 134 -4.21 1.15 3.18
CA PHE A 134 -3.81 2.23 2.27
C PHE A 134 -4.45 2.08 0.88
N TRP A 135 -4.69 0.84 0.45
CA TRP A 135 -5.03 0.53 -0.94
C TRP A 135 -6.44 -0.04 -1.12
N ARG A 136 -7.07 -0.60 -0.06
CA ARG A 136 -8.38 -1.25 -0.16
C ARG A 136 -9.50 -0.37 -0.70
N GLU A 137 -9.43 0.95 -0.45
CA GLU A 137 -10.45 1.93 -0.87
C GLU A 137 -10.13 2.61 -2.21
N LEU A 138 -8.95 2.30 -2.77
CA LEU A 138 -8.47 2.89 -4.01
C LEU A 138 -8.79 1.93 -5.17
N LEU A 139 -9.77 2.30 -6.00
CA LEU A 139 -10.28 1.46 -7.10
C LEU A 139 -9.21 1.02 -8.11
N ASN A 140 -8.15 1.81 -8.29
CA ASN A 140 -7.02 1.49 -9.16
C ASN A 140 -6.09 0.42 -8.58
N TYR A 141 -6.19 0.12 -7.29
CA TYR A 141 -5.40 -0.91 -6.60
C TYR A 141 -6.24 -2.08 -6.12
N ASN A 142 -7.52 -1.86 -5.84
CA ASN A 142 -8.49 -2.89 -5.48
C ASN A 142 -9.76 -2.78 -6.37
N PRO A 143 -9.75 -3.34 -7.59
CA PRO A 143 -10.90 -3.27 -8.48
C PRO A 143 -12.10 -4.12 -7.99
N ILE A 144 -11.87 -5.09 -7.11
CA ILE A 144 -12.89 -6.01 -6.57
C ILE A 144 -13.81 -5.32 -5.56
N ALA A 145 -13.40 -4.17 -5.01
CA ALA A 145 -14.25 -3.34 -4.15
C ALA A 145 -15.51 -2.82 -4.87
N ILE A 146 -15.56 -2.82 -6.21
CA ILE A 146 -16.71 -2.33 -7.00
C ILE A 146 -17.89 -3.29 -6.92
N THR A 147 -17.66 -4.60 -6.82
CA THR A 147 -18.72 -5.62 -6.89
C THR A 147 -19.68 -5.60 -5.69
N ASN A 148 -19.30 -5.04 -4.54
CA ASN A 148 -20.19 -4.93 -3.37
C ASN A 148 -20.90 -3.57 -3.24
N SER A 149 -20.55 -2.57 -4.06
CA SER A 149 -21.13 -1.22 -3.97
C SER A 149 -22.22 -0.91 -5.00
N MET A 150 -22.51 -1.83 -5.92
CA MET A 150 -23.63 -1.73 -6.88
C MET A 150 -24.77 -2.73 -6.61
N ALA A 151 -24.77 -3.35 -5.42
CA ALA A 151 -25.79 -4.33 -5.00
C ALA A 151 -26.77 -3.81 -3.92
N GLN A 152 -26.82 -2.50 -3.67
CA GLN A 152 -27.86 -1.86 -2.85
C GLN A 152 -28.74 -0.94 -3.68
#